data_AF-A0A0M0G436-F1
#
_entry.id   AF-A0A0M0G436-F1
#
_cell.length_a   1.000
_cell.length_b   1.000
_cell.length_c   1.000
_cell.angle_alpha   90.00
_cell.angle_beta   90.00
_cell.angle_gamma   90.00
#
_symmetry.space_group_name_H-M   'P 1'
#
loop_
_entity.id
_entity.type
_entity.pdbx_description
1 polymer ?
#
loop_
_entity_poly.entity_id
_entity_poly.type
_entity_poly.pdbx_seq_one_letter_code
_entity_poly.pdbx_strand_id
1 'polypeptide(L)'
;MEWSGKMNADLESLGSPLRDLEREFKEKIEPYRSDLWRYCRTLTLSPWDAEDLVQDTLLRAFSLLPSSISLSNLKPIYSGLQRIVGSIRGGSRNGSR
;
A
#
# COMPACT_ATOMS: atom_id res chain seq x y z
N MET A 1 -4.40 -30.40 -22.93
CA MET A 1 -4.16 -30.43 -21.46
C MET A 1 -2.79 -29.84 -21.06
N GLU A 2 -1.94 -29.40 -21.99
CA GLU A 2 -0.61 -28.82 -21.66
C GLU A 2 -0.63 -27.44 -20.99
N TRP A 3 -1.64 -26.62 -21.28
CA TRP A 3 -1.72 -25.24 -20.79
C TRP A 3 -1.84 -25.15 -19.26
N SER A 4 -2.52 -26.11 -18.62
CA SER A 4 -2.69 -26.14 -17.17
C SER A 4 -1.39 -26.51 -16.43
N GLY A 5 -0.55 -27.36 -17.02
CA GLY A 5 0.72 -27.77 -16.42
C GLY A 5 1.78 -26.66 -16.49
N LYS A 6 1.80 -25.91 -17.60
CA LYS A 6 2.71 -24.78 -17.79
C LYS A 6 2.39 -23.62 -16.84
N MET A 7 1.12 -23.24 -16.69
CA MET A 7 0.72 -22.21 -15.73
C MET A 7 1.08 -22.56 -14.28
N ASN A 8 0.93 -23.83 -13.89
CA ASN A 8 1.28 -24.26 -12.53
C ASN A 8 2.79 -24.18 -12.29
N ALA A 9 3.61 -24.59 -13.27
CA ALA A 9 5.06 -24.47 -13.20
C ALA A 9 5.53 -22.99 -13.15
N ASP A 10 4.87 -22.12 -13.91
CA ASP A 10 5.17 -20.69 -13.91
C ASP A 10 4.82 -20.04 -12.55
N LEU A 11 3.67 -20.38 -11.95
CA LEU A 11 3.26 -19.91 -10.62
C LEU A 11 4.19 -20.41 -9.51
N GLU A 12 4.60 -21.68 -9.56
CA GLU A 12 5.59 -22.25 -8.64
C GLU A 12 6.94 -21.53 -8.77
N SER A 13 7.35 -21.19 -10.00
CA SER A 13 8.60 -20.46 -10.25
C SER A 13 8.59 -19.03 -9.70
N LEU A 14 7.41 -18.39 -9.65
CA LEU A 14 7.23 -17.05 -9.09
C LEU A 14 7.24 -17.04 -7.56
N GLY A 15 7.00 -18.19 -6.91
CA GLY A 15 6.89 -18.28 -5.46
C GLY A 15 8.17 -17.85 -4.74
N SER A 16 9.36 -18.27 -5.22
CA SER A 16 10.62 -17.92 -4.54
C SER A 16 10.97 -16.43 -4.68
N PRO A 17 10.98 -15.85 -5.89
CA PRO A 17 11.24 -14.42 -6.06
C PRO A 17 10.27 -13.52 -5.29
N LEU A 18 8.98 -13.89 -5.21
CA LEU A 18 7.98 -13.13 -4.45
C LEU A 18 8.26 -13.12 -2.94
N ARG A 19 8.67 -14.26 -2.37
CA ARG A 19 9.04 -14.36 -0.95
C ARG A 19 10.30 -13.53 -0.63
N ASP A 20 11.25 -13.49 -1.56
CA ASP A 20 12.47 -12.69 -1.40
C ASP A 20 12.17 -11.19 -1.48
N LEU A 21 11.31 -10.79 -2.41
CA LEU A 21 10.84 -9.41 -2.52
C LEU A 21 10.04 -8.97 -1.29
N GLU A 22 9.15 -9.83 -0.79
CA GLU A 22 8.38 -9.58 0.44
C GLU A 22 9.31 -9.37 1.64
N ARG A 23 10.35 -10.21 1.77
CA ARG A 23 11.35 -10.09 2.83
C ARG A 23 12.12 -8.77 2.73
N GLU A 24 12.63 -8.43 1.55
CA GLU A 24 13.37 -7.18 1.33
C GLU A 24 12.49 -5.95 1.59
N PHE A 25 11.23 -5.99 1.16
CA PHE A 25 10.26 -4.93 1.45
C PHE A 25 10.06 -4.77 2.96
N LYS A 26 9.81 -5.87 3.68
CA LYS A 26 9.62 -5.84 5.13
C LYS A 26 10.85 -5.30 5.84
N GLU A 27 12.04 -5.79 5.51
CA GLU A 27 13.29 -5.31 6.13
C GLU A 27 13.51 -3.81 5.93
N LYS A 28 13.16 -3.27 4.74
CA LYS A 28 13.34 -1.85 4.43
C LYS A 28 12.22 -0.96 4.94
N ILE A 29 10.98 -1.43 4.99
CA ILE A 29 9.79 -0.61 5.22
C ILE A 29 9.21 -0.74 6.64
N GLU A 30 9.35 -1.90 7.28
CA GLU A 30 8.86 -2.11 8.66
C GLU A 30 9.37 -1.05 9.64
N PRO A 31 10.64 -0.59 9.58
CA PRO A 31 11.12 0.48 10.47
C PRO A 31 10.35 1.80 10.33
N TYR A 32 9.80 2.09 9.15
CA TYR A 32 9.08 3.34 8.86
C TYR A 32 7.58 3.24 9.11
N ARG A 33 7.04 2.03 9.36
CA ARG A 33 5.59 1.79 9.50
C ARG A 33 4.96 2.65 10.59
N SER A 34 5.65 2.81 11.73
CA SER A 34 5.15 3.60 12.86
C SER A 34 5.07 5.10 12.54
N ASP A 35 6.05 5.64 11.82
CA ASP A 35 6.07 7.06 11.45
C ASP A 35 5.08 7.36 10.32
N LEU A 36 4.94 6.42 9.37
CA LEU A 36 3.90 6.46 8.36
C LEU A 36 2.51 6.47 8.99
N TRP A 37 2.24 5.59 9.96
CA TRP A 37 0.96 5.56 10.67
C TRP A 37 0.66 6.88 11.39
N ARG A 38 1.67 7.47 12.07
CA ARG A 38 1.51 8.79 12.72
C ARG A 38 1.16 9.87 11.70
N TYR A 39 1.83 9.88 10.56
CA TYR A 39 1.53 10.81 9.46
C TYR A 39 0.13 10.60 8.87
N CYS A 40 -0.25 9.36 8.61
CA CYS A 40 -1.60 9.04 8.13
C CYS A 40 -2.67 9.46 9.15
N ARG A 41 -2.43 9.24 10.45
CA ARG A 41 -3.34 9.69 11.50
C ARG A 41 -3.44 11.22 11.56
N THR A 42 -2.36 11.98 11.42
CA THR A 42 -2.47 13.45 11.41
C THR A 42 -3.28 13.97 10.23
N LEU A 43 -3.26 13.26 9.09
CA LEU A 43 -4.03 13.60 7.90
C LEU A 43 -5.52 13.23 7.99
N THR A 44 -5.84 12.03 8.47
CA THR A 44 -7.22 11.49 8.41
C THR A 44 -8.07 11.87 9.62
N LEU A 45 -7.44 12.20 10.74
CA LEU A 45 -8.12 12.44 12.02
C LEU A 45 -8.90 11.24 12.59
N SER A 46 -8.76 10.06 11.98
CA SER A 46 -9.47 8.83 12.31
C SER A 46 -8.51 7.64 12.27
N PRO A 47 -8.48 6.77 13.28
CA PRO A 47 -7.56 5.63 13.31
C PRO A 47 -7.85 4.60 12.21
N TRP A 48 -9.12 4.40 11.85
CA TRP A 48 -9.53 3.45 10.81
C TRP A 48 -9.09 3.93 9.42
N ASP A 49 -9.36 5.20 9.11
CA ASP A 49 -8.94 5.81 7.85
C ASP A 49 -7.41 5.93 7.75
N ALA A 50 -6.73 6.08 8.89
CA ALA A 50 -5.26 6.08 8.92
C ALA A 50 -4.69 4.70 8.58
N GLU A 51 -5.26 3.62 9.12
CA GLU A 51 -4.82 2.25 8.84
C GLU A 51 -5.04 1.89 7.37
N ASP A 52 -6.20 2.24 6.82
CA ASP A 52 -6.50 2.03 5.39
C ASP A 52 -5.51 2.77 4.49
N LEU A 53 -5.17 4.02 4.86
CA LEU A 53 -4.22 4.82 4.11
C LEU A 53 -2.78 4.28 4.22
N VAL A 54 -2.39 3.76 5.38
CA VAL A 54 -1.10 3.06 5.55
C VAL A 54 -1.06 1.86 4.62
N GLN A 55 -2.11 1.05 4.57
CA GLN A 55 -2.16 -0.13 3.71
C GLN A 55 -2.10 0.22 2.21
N ASP A 56 -2.85 1.22 1.74
CA ASP A 56 -2.78 1.68 0.34
C ASP A 56 -1.38 2.20 -0.01
N THR A 57 -0.76 2.94 0.90
CA THR A 57 0.60 3.49 0.70
C THR A 57 1.65 2.38 0.62
N LEU A 58 1.57 1.38 1.50
CA LEU A 58 2.48 0.23 1.50
C LEU A 58 2.32 -0.62 0.24
N LEU A 59 1.08 -0.85 -0.22
CA LEU A 59 0.81 -1.58 -1.48
C LEU A 59 1.39 -0.86 -2.70
N ARG A 60 1.28 0.47 -2.75
CA ARG A 60 1.91 1.28 -3.79
C ARG A 60 3.43 1.16 -3.73
N ALA A 61 4.03 1.27 -2.55
CA ALA A 61 5.47 1.14 -2.38
C ALA A 61 5.98 -0.25 -2.81
N PHE A 62 5.26 -1.31 -2.44
CA PHE A 62 5.58 -2.68 -2.84
C PHE A 62 5.55 -2.86 -4.36
N SER A 63 4.55 -2.26 -5.03
CA SER A 63 4.42 -2.29 -6.50
C SER A 63 5.58 -1.58 -7.23
N LEU A 64 6.31 -0.69 -6.55
CA LEU A 64 7.42 0.08 -7.12
C LEU A 64 8.80 -0.57 -6.89
N LEU A 65 8.91 -1.50 -5.93
CA LEU A 65 10.18 -2.19 -5.63
C LEU A 65 10.80 -2.98 -6.80
N PRO A 66 10.05 -3.73 -7.63
CA PRO A 66 10.64 -4.46 -8.75
C PRO A 66 11.30 -3.53 -9.79
N SER A 67 10.94 -2.24 -9.74
CA SER A 67 11.34 -1.21 -10.69
C SER A 67 12.26 -0.18 -10.00
N SER A 68 13.34 -0.60 -9.34
CA SER A 68 14.45 0.24 -8.82
C SER A 68 14.14 1.75 -8.67
N ILE A 69 13.22 2.14 -7.79
CA ILE A 69 12.83 3.55 -7.63
C ILE A 69 13.68 4.21 -6.54
N SER A 70 14.45 5.20 -6.97
CA SER A 70 14.98 6.25 -6.08
C SER A 70 13.80 6.96 -5.42
N LEU A 71 13.73 6.90 -4.08
CA LEU A 71 12.67 7.47 -3.23
C LEU A 71 12.50 9.00 -3.34
N SER A 72 13.22 9.66 -4.25
CA SER A 72 13.19 11.11 -4.51
C SER A 72 11.99 11.59 -5.34
N ASN A 73 11.22 10.68 -5.95
CA ASN A 73 10.12 11.01 -6.88
C ASN A 73 8.70 10.87 -6.29
N LEU A 74 8.55 10.85 -4.97
CA LEU A 74 7.27 10.60 -4.28
C LEU A 74 6.21 11.74 -4.38
N LYS A 75 6.25 12.57 -5.43
CA LYS A 75 5.25 13.62 -5.70
C LYS A 75 3.84 13.11 -6.14
N PRO A 76 3.64 11.93 -6.77
CA PRO A 76 2.31 11.52 -7.22
C PRO A 76 1.44 10.86 -6.14
N ILE A 77 1.97 10.59 -4.94
CA ILE A 77 1.17 9.96 -3.86
C ILE A 77 0.14 10.95 -3.28
N TYR A 78 0.45 12.25 -3.29
CA TYR A 78 -0.43 13.29 -2.74
C TYR A 78 -1.75 13.49 -3.53
N SER A 79 -1.77 13.19 -4.84
CA SER A 79 -2.97 13.42 -5.67
C SER A 79 -4.04 12.34 -5.51
N GLY A 80 -3.65 11.08 -5.23
CA GLY A 80 -4.61 10.00 -4.94
C GLY A 80 -5.31 10.19 -3.59
N LEU A 81 -4.53 10.64 -2.60
CA LEU A 81 -4.95 11.00 -1.26
C LEU A 81 -6.06 12.08 -1.22
N GLN A 82 -5.99 13.08 -2.11
CA GLN A 82 -7.02 14.12 -2.18
C GLN A 82 -8.40 13.59 -2.59
N ARG A 83 -8.47 12.53 -3.41
CA ARG A 83 -9.75 11.91 -3.81
C ARG A 83 -10.38 11.11 -2.67
N ILE A 84 -9.58 10.41 -1.87
CA ILE A 84 -10.07 9.61 -0.74
C ILE A 84 -10.52 10.54 0.41
N VAL A 85 -9.74 11.57 0.74
CA VAL A 85 -10.13 12.59 1.73
C VAL A 85 -11.40 13.35 1.31
N GLY A 86 -11.60 13.57 0.01
CA GLY A 86 -12.81 14.17 -0.54
C GLY A 86 -14.08 13.34 -0.30
N SER A 87 -13.99 12.01 -0.40
CA SER A 87 -15.11 11.11 -0.12
C SER A 87 -15.47 11.02 1.37
N ILE A 88 -14.48 11.11 2.27
CA ILE A 88 -14.72 11.01 3.73
C ILE A 88 -15.41 12.28 4.27
N ARG A 89 -15.09 13.47 3.74
CA ARG A 89 -15.79 14.73 4.12
C ARG A 89 -17.25 14.82 3.64
N GLY A 90 -17.69 13.93 2.76
CA GLY A 90 -19.07 13.89 2.25
C GLY A 90 -20.04 13.00 3.05
N GLY A 91 -19.53 12.19 4.00
CA GLY A 91 -20.29 11.12 4.66
C GLY A 91 -20.74 11.40 6.10
N SER A 92 -20.79 12.67 6.54
CA SER A 92 -21.28 13.02 7.90
C SER A 92 -22.58 13.83 7.82
N ARG A 93 -23.71 13.16 7.59
CA ARG A 93 -25.05 13.60 8.02
C ARG A 93 -25.90 12.38 8.35
N ASN A 94 -26.65 12.47 9.46
CA ASN A 94 -27.60 11.51 10.06
C ASN A 94 -26.96 10.49 11.03
N GLY A 95 -27.23 10.51 12.34
CA GLY A 95 -28.22 11.27 13.08
C GLY A 95 -28.09 11.04 14.59
N SER A 96 -28.25 12.12 15.35
CA SER A 96 -28.54 12.09 16.78
C SER A 96 -29.93 11.52 17.02
N ARG A 97 -30.04 10.53 17.91
CA ARG A 97 -30.99 10.50 19.02
C ARG A 97 -30.66 9.35 19.97
#